data_AF-A0A349Y794-F1
#
_entry.id   AF-A0A349Y794-F1
#
_cell.length_a   1.000
_cell.length_b   1.000
_cell.length_c   1.000
_cell.angle_alpha   90.00
_cell.angle_beta   90.00
_cell.angle_gamma   90.00
#
_symmetry.space_group_name_H-M   'P 1'
#
loop_
_entity.id
_entity.type
_entity.pdbx_description
1 polymer ?
#
loop_
_entity_poly.entity_id
_entity_poly.type
_entity_poly.pdbx_seq_one_letter_code
_entity_poly.pdbx_strand_id
1 'polypeptide(L)'
;MTSSAPARPRALSLQFKLLGALSLGLVIIVLAALAGLGSAWRNLSAEVPVEVARKAQAELLQREFRLQVQEWKNVLIRGADDALRERHLAAFDAEGRRIEALAGTLATSRDEQTRTLANRFLAEHRALEARYRGALEAFAASGYDTQAGDALVRGADRAVGATLDALAARASERAE
;
A
#
# COMPACT_ATOMS: atom_id res chain seq x y z
N MET A 1 71.51 11.80 -61.00
CA MET A 1 71.06 12.10 -59.63
C MET A 1 69.56 12.39 -59.68
N THR A 2 68.72 11.41 -59.31
CA THR A 2 67.25 11.54 -59.28
C THR A 2 66.84 12.03 -57.90
N SER A 3 66.36 13.27 -57.78
CA SER A 3 65.84 13.81 -56.53
C SER A 3 64.32 13.63 -56.49
N SER A 4 63.86 12.75 -55.59
CA SER A 4 62.46 12.51 -55.27
C SER A 4 61.92 13.62 -54.35
N ALA A 5 60.85 14.30 -54.77
CA ALA A 5 60.15 15.29 -53.93
C ALA A 5 59.35 14.60 -52.79
N PRO A 6 59.30 15.16 -51.58
CA PRO A 6 58.55 14.56 -50.47
C PRO A 6 57.04 14.82 -50.60
N ALA A 7 56.23 13.81 -50.29
CA ALA A 7 54.77 13.90 -50.27
C ALA A 7 54.29 14.85 -49.14
N ARG A 8 53.45 15.83 -49.48
CA ARG A 8 52.84 16.75 -48.50
C ARG A 8 51.81 16.00 -47.63
N PRO A 9 51.77 16.22 -46.31
CA PRO A 9 50.78 15.59 -45.44
C PRO A 9 49.37 16.11 -45.79
N ARG A 10 48.43 15.19 -46.00
CA ARG A 10 47.01 15.52 -46.23
C ARG A 10 46.44 16.13 -44.94
N ALA A 11 46.24 17.45 -44.93
CA ALA A 11 45.49 18.11 -43.87
C ALA A 11 44.04 17.63 -43.91
N LEU A 12 43.57 17.00 -42.83
CA LEU A 12 42.16 16.66 -42.66
C LEU A 12 41.31 17.93 -42.85
N SER A 13 40.30 17.83 -43.72
CA SER A 13 39.37 18.93 -44.02
C SER A 13 38.80 19.51 -42.73
N LEU A 14 38.68 20.84 -42.66
CA LEU A 14 38.16 21.56 -41.49
C LEU A 14 36.76 21.04 -41.08
N GLN A 15 35.98 20.59 -42.07
CA GLN A 15 34.67 19.97 -41.87
C GLN A 15 34.80 18.64 -41.11
N PHE A 16 35.80 17.82 -41.41
CA PHE A 16 36.03 16.55 -40.71
C PHE A 16 36.42 16.77 -39.24
N LYS A 17 37.15 17.85 -38.95
CA LYS A 17 37.51 18.25 -37.56
C LYS A 17 36.30 18.76 -36.79
N LEU A 18 35.47 19.58 -37.44
CA LEU A 18 34.23 20.10 -36.85
C LEU A 18 33.21 18.99 -36.61
N LEU A 19 32.96 18.12 -37.59
CA LEU A 19 32.10 16.95 -37.43
C LEU A 19 32.63 16.02 -36.33
N GLY A 20 33.93 15.74 -36.29
CA GLY A 20 34.53 14.91 -35.24
C GLY A 20 34.34 15.48 -33.83
N ALA A 21 34.52 16.79 -33.65
CA ALA A 21 34.30 17.46 -32.37
C ALA A 21 32.81 17.44 -31.95
N LEU A 22 31.89 17.64 -32.91
CA LEU A 22 30.45 17.58 -32.68
C LEU A 22 30.00 16.17 -32.29
N SER A 23 30.49 15.15 -33.00
CA SER A 23 30.20 13.75 -32.69
C SER A 23 30.74 13.36 -31.31
N LEU A 24 31.95 13.81 -30.94
CA LEU A 24 32.51 13.55 -29.63
C LEU A 24 31.68 14.21 -28.52
N GLY A 25 31.26 15.46 -28.71
CA GLY A 25 30.37 16.14 -27.77
C GLY A 25 29.04 15.40 -27.58
N LEU A 26 28.43 14.95 -28.69
CA LEU A 26 27.19 14.18 -28.64
C LEU A 26 27.37 12.85 -27.89
N VAL A 27 28.47 12.13 -28.12
CA VAL A 27 28.78 10.88 -27.41
C VAL A 27 28.92 11.12 -25.90
N ILE A 28 29.60 12.18 -25.49
CA ILE A 28 29.75 12.52 -24.07
C ILE A 28 28.39 12.82 -23.43
N ILE A 29 27.53 13.59 -24.11
CA ILE A 29 26.18 13.90 -23.63
C ILE A 29 25.34 12.62 -23.49
N VAL A 30 25.38 11.73 -24.48
CA VAL A 30 24.64 10.46 -24.44
C VAL A 30 25.15 9.57 -23.30
N LEU A 31 26.47 9.47 -23.10
CA LEU A 31 27.04 8.70 -21.99
C LEU A 31 26.65 9.28 -20.63
N ALA A 32 26.65 10.60 -20.48
CA ALA A 32 26.18 11.26 -19.25
C ALA A 32 24.69 11.01 -19.00
N ALA A 33 23.86 11.07 -20.05
CA ALA A 33 22.43 10.78 -19.96
C ALA A 33 22.16 9.31 -19.59
N LEU A 34 22.89 8.36 -20.18
CA LEU A 34 22.78 6.94 -19.87
C LEU A 34 23.28 6.63 -18.45
N ALA A 35 24.36 7.25 -18.00
CA ALA A 35 24.85 7.13 -16.63
C ALA A 35 23.83 7.71 -15.62
N GLY A 36 23.24 8.86 -15.94
CA GLY A 36 22.15 9.46 -15.17
C GLY A 36 20.93 8.54 -15.08
N LEU A 37 20.52 7.97 -16.21
CA LEU A 37 19.40 7.03 -16.28
C LEU A 37 19.68 5.74 -15.50
N GLY A 38 20.89 5.17 -15.62
CA GLY A 38 21.29 4.00 -14.85
C GLY A 38 21.42 4.27 -13.35
N SER A 39 21.80 5.48 -12.96
CA SER A 39 21.78 5.93 -11.56
C SER A 39 20.35 6.03 -11.04
N ALA A 40 19.45 6.69 -11.78
CA ALA A 40 18.04 6.83 -11.45
C ALA A 40 17.33 5.45 -11.38
N TRP A 41 17.62 4.56 -12.33
CA TRP A 41 17.08 3.20 -12.35
C TRP A 41 17.51 2.41 -11.11
N ARG A 42 18.78 2.47 -10.72
CA ARG A 42 19.27 1.82 -9.49
C ARG A 42 18.65 2.41 -8.23
N ASN A 43 18.37 3.72 -8.21
CA ASN A 43 17.72 4.38 -7.08
C ASN A 43 16.23 4.02 -6.97
N LEU A 44 15.50 3.92 -8.09
CA LEU A 44 14.12 3.43 -8.09
C LEU A 44 14.01 1.92 -7.82
N SER A 45 15.02 1.15 -8.21
CA SER A 45 15.09 -0.29 -7.97
C SER A 45 15.56 -0.63 -6.54
N ALA A 46 16.10 0.35 -5.82
CA ALA A 46 16.43 0.23 -4.41
C ALA A 46 15.16 0.49 -3.60
N GLU A 47 14.66 -0.57 -2.95
CA GLU A 47 13.68 -0.61 -1.84
C GLU A 47 12.69 0.57 -1.76
N VAL A 48 11.40 0.29 -2.04
CA VAL A 48 10.31 1.18 -1.61
C VAL A 48 10.57 1.58 -0.16
N PRO A 49 10.69 2.89 0.15
CA PRO A 49 10.98 3.32 1.51
C PRO A 49 9.99 2.65 2.46
N VAL A 50 10.50 2.08 3.56
CA VAL A 50 9.71 1.32 4.52
C VAL A 50 8.50 2.13 5.01
N GLU A 51 8.63 3.45 5.02
CA GLU A 51 7.63 4.44 5.35
C GLU A 51 6.49 4.50 4.33
N VAL A 52 6.78 4.46 3.03
CA VAL A 52 5.77 4.40 1.96
C VAL A 52 5.00 3.08 2.02
N ALA A 53 5.71 1.97 2.27
CA ALA A 53 5.07 0.66 2.46
C ALA A 53 4.14 0.65 3.68
N ARG A 54 4.52 1.28 4.79
CA ARG A 54 3.68 1.41 5.99
C ARG A 54 2.42 2.25 5.75
N LYS A 55 2.54 3.37 5.03
CA LYS A 55 1.37 4.18 4.64
C LYS A 55 0.37 3.36 3.84
N ALA A 56 0.85 2.66 2.80
CA ALA A 56 0.00 1.78 2.00
C ALA A 56 -0.66 0.66 2.84
N GLN A 57 0.06 0.10 3.82
CA GLN A 57 -0.49 -0.89 4.74
C GLN A 57 -1.59 -0.33 5.65
N ALA A 58 -1.42 0.89 6.17
CA ALA A 58 -2.42 1.54 7.02
C ALA A 58 -3.69 1.92 6.23
N GLU A 59 -3.53 2.43 5.01
CA GLU A 59 -4.66 2.71 4.10
C GLU A 59 -5.40 1.42 3.70
N LEU A 60 -4.65 0.35 3.41
CA LEU A 60 -5.23 -0.97 3.13
C LEU A 60 -6.00 -1.48 4.36
N LEU A 61 -5.44 -1.37 5.56
CA LEU A 61 -6.11 -1.75 6.80
C LEU A 61 -7.43 -0.99 7.01
N GLN A 62 -7.46 0.33 6.75
CA GLN A 62 -8.70 1.13 6.75
C GLN A 62 -9.73 0.65 5.73
N ARG A 63 -9.29 0.29 4.52
CA ARG A 63 -10.17 -0.24 3.48
C ARG A 63 -10.78 -1.57 3.91
N GLU A 64 -9.97 -2.53 4.35
CA GLU A 64 -10.45 -3.86 4.74
C GLU A 64 -11.39 -3.77 5.96
N PHE A 65 -11.11 -2.90 6.94
CA PHE A 65 -12.03 -2.65 8.06
C PHE A 65 -13.40 -2.16 7.61
N ARG A 66 -13.45 -1.18 6.69
CA ARG A 66 -14.73 -0.70 6.13
C ARG A 66 -15.47 -1.79 5.37
N LEU A 67 -14.75 -2.65 4.64
CA LEU A 67 -15.34 -3.79 3.95
C LEU A 67 -15.92 -4.81 4.94
N GLN A 68 -15.19 -5.16 6.00
CA GLN A 68 -15.68 -6.05 7.05
C GLN A 68 -16.98 -5.51 7.67
N VAL A 69 -17.03 -4.24 8.06
CA VAL A 69 -18.24 -3.61 8.62
C VAL A 69 -19.40 -3.65 7.61
N GLN A 70 -19.10 -3.45 6.33
CA GLN A 70 -20.10 -3.54 5.26
C GLN A 70 -20.64 -4.97 5.09
N GLU A 71 -19.77 -5.98 5.09
CA GLU A 71 -20.17 -7.38 4.99
C GLU A 71 -21.01 -7.81 6.20
N TRP A 72 -20.64 -7.38 7.41
CA TRP A 72 -21.45 -7.60 8.59
C TRP A 72 -22.86 -6.99 8.47
N LYS A 73 -22.97 -5.75 7.97
CA LYS A 73 -24.28 -5.14 7.68
C LYS A 73 -25.04 -5.90 6.59
N ASN A 74 -24.33 -6.40 5.57
CA ASN A 74 -24.95 -7.21 4.53
C ASN A 74 -25.52 -8.51 5.08
N VAL A 75 -24.87 -9.14 6.07
CA VAL A 75 -25.43 -10.28 6.81
C VAL A 75 -26.75 -9.89 7.49
N LEU A 76 -26.82 -8.76 8.18
CA LEU A 76 -28.08 -8.36 8.85
C LEU A 76 -29.21 -7.98 7.88
N ILE A 77 -28.90 -7.38 6.74
CA ILE A 77 -29.90 -6.89 5.78
C ILE A 77 -30.41 -8.02 4.86
N ARG A 78 -29.51 -8.94 4.47
CA ARG A 78 -29.80 -10.00 3.48
C ARG A 78 -29.85 -11.38 4.09
N GLY A 79 -29.54 -11.52 5.37
CA GLY A 79 -29.37 -12.81 6.03
C GLY A 79 -30.67 -13.56 6.33
N ALA A 80 -31.84 -13.06 5.93
CA ALA A 80 -33.04 -13.88 5.87
C ALA A 80 -32.94 -14.95 4.77
N ASP A 81 -32.13 -14.70 3.73
CA ASP A 81 -31.74 -15.70 2.74
C ASP A 81 -30.46 -16.42 3.20
N ASP A 82 -30.53 -17.74 3.30
CA ASP A 82 -29.44 -18.57 3.82
C ASP A 82 -28.16 -18.47 2.99
N ALA A 83 -28.28 -18.49 1.66
CA ALA A 83 -27.13 -18.45 0.75
C ALA A 83 -26.44 -17.08 0.80
N LEU A 84 -27.22 -15.99 0.87
CA LEU A 84 -26.66 -14.64 1.04
C LEU A 84 -26.03 -14.48 2.43
N ARG A 85 -26.64 -15.03 3.48
CA ARG A 85 -26.10 -15.00 4.85
C ARG A 85 -24.73 -15.66 4.91
N GLU A 86 -24.62 -16.88 4.39
CA GLU A 86 -23.36 -17.63 4.37
C GLU A 86 -22.28 -16.91 3.56
N ARG A 87 -22.63 -16.39 2.38
CA ARG A 87 -21.69 -15.65 1.53
C ARG A 87 -21.12 -14.42 2.24
N HIS A 88 -21.98 -13.59 2.83
CA HIS A 88 -21.56 -12.36 3.49
C HIS A 88 -20.84 -12.65 4.81
N LEU A 89 -21.20 -13.72 5.53
CA LEU A 89 -20.49 -14.15 6.73
C LEU A 89 -19.09 -14.66 6.40
N ALA A 90 -18.94 -15.44 5.33
CA ALA A 90 -17.62 -15.89 4.87
C ALA A 90 -16.73 -14.71 4.44
N ALA A 91 -17.31 -13.70 3.77
CA ALA A 91 -16.60 -12.48 3.40
C ALA A 91 -16.16 -11.68 4.64
N PHE A 92 -17.07 -11.49 5.61
CA PHE A 92 -16.77 -10.87 6.90
C PHE A 92 -15.59 -11.55 7.61
N ASP A 93 -15.59 -12.88 7.67
CA ASP A 93 -14.53 -13.67 8.29
C ASP A 93 -13.20 -13.55 7.52
N ALA A 94 -13.26 -13.49 6.20
CA ALA A 94 -12.08 -13.30 5.36
C ALA A 94 -11.47 -11.91 5.56
N GLU A 95 -12.28 -10.86 5.68
CA GLU A 95 -11.79 -9.52 6.01
C GLU A 95 -11.18 -9.46 7.41
N GLY A 96 -11.81 -10.07 8.42
CA GLY A 96 -11.25 -10.14 9.78
C GLY A 96 -9.84 -10.74 9.82
N ARG A 97 -9.62 -11.84 9.08
CA ARG A 97 -8.27 -12.44 8.95
C ARG A 97 -7.27 -11.53 8.25
N ARG A 98 -7.69 -10.82 7.19
CA ARG A 98 -6.82 -9.85 6.50
C ARG A 98 -6.41 -8.70 7.41
N ILE A 99 -7.39 -8.16 8.16
CA ILE A 99 -7.19 -7.09 9.12
C ILE A 99 -6.18 -7.50 10.21
N GLU A 100 -6.36 -8.67 10.82
CA GLU A 100 -5.43 -9.21 11.84
C GLU A 100 -4.00 -9.36 11.29
N ALA A 101 -3.83 -9.87 10.07
CA ALA A 101 -2.52 -10.03 9.45
C ALA A 101 -1.82 -8.69 9.16
N LEU A 102 -2.56 -7.73 8.60
CA LEU A 102 -2.05 -6.39 8.30
C LEU A 102 -1.67 -5.63 9.58
N ALA A 103 -2.56 -5.61 10.57
CA ALA A 103 -2.30 -4.97 11.84
C ALA A 103 -1.20 -5.67 12.63
N GLY A 104 -1.10 -7.00 12.55
CA GLY A 104 0.00 -7.78 13.13
C GLY A 104 1.36 -7.40 12.53
N THR A 105 1.42 -7.11 11.22
CA THR A 105 2.63 -6.58 10.59
C THR A 105 3.00 -5.21 11.15
N LEU A 106 2.04 -4.28 11.23
CA LEU A 106 2.26 -2.94 11.80
C LEU A 106 2.65 -2.98 13.29
N ALA A 107 2.18 -3.98 14.04
CA ALA A 107 2.55 -4.21 15.44
C ALA A 107 4.01 -4.68 15.62
N THR A 108 4.72 -5.01 14.54
CA THR A 108 6.17 -5.29 14.57
C THR A 108 7.03 -4.08 14.16
N SER A 109 6.40 -2.93 13.91
CA SER A 109 7.10 -1.70 13.52
C SER A 109 8.15 -1.27 14.55
N ARG A 110 9.28 -0.75 14.04
CA ARG A 110 10.32 -0.10 14.86
C ARG A 110 9.86 1.25 15.42
N ASP A 111 8.82 1.85 14.84
CA ASP A 111 8.21 3.05 15.41
C ASP A 111 7.28 2.68 16.57
N GLU A 112 7.68 3.11 17.78
CA GLU A 112 7.00 2.79 19.03
C GLU A 112 5.51 3.17 19.01
N GLN A 113 5.19 4.33 18.44
CA GLN A 113 3.83 4.83 18.39
C GLN A 113 2.98 4.02 17.41
N THR A 114 3.50 3.70 16.22
CA THR A 114 2.86 2.79 15.25
C THR A 114 2.58 1.43 15.91
N ARG A 115 3.58 0.86 16.59
CA ARG A 115 3.44 -0.41 17.29
C ARG A 115 2.36 -0.35 18.38
N THR A 116 2.33 0.73 19.15
CA THR A 116 1.33 0.92 20.22
C THR A 116 -0.09 1.03 19.64
N LEU A 117 -0.27 1.85 18.61
CA LEU A 117 -1.57 2.03 17.94
C LEU A 117 -2.05 0.73 17.26
N ALA A 118 -1.15 -0.02 16.60
CA ALA A 118 -1.49 -1.29 15.97
C ALA A 118 -1.92 -2.35 17.00
N ASN A 119 -1.21 -2.47 18.13
CA ASN A 119 -1.61 -3.40 19.20
C ASN A 119 -2.94 -3.02 19.85
N ARG A 120 -3.17 -1.71 20.05
CA ARG A 120 -4.46 -1.20 20.53
C ARG A 120 -5.58 -1.54 19.54
N PHE A 121 -5.37 -1.27 18.26
CA PHE A 121 -6.32 -1.60 17.20
C PHE A 121 -6.66 -3.10 17.19
N LEU A 122 -5.66 -3.99 17.27
CA LEU A 122 -5.87 -5.44 17.34
C LEU A 122 -6.77 -5.84 18.52
N ALA A 123 -6.54 -5.27 19.70
CA ALA A 123 -7.36 -5.55 20.87
C ALA A 123 -8.81 -5.07 20.70
N GLU A 124 -8.98 -3.84 20.20
CA GLU A 124 -10.31 -3.26 19.94
C GLU A 124 -11.06 -3.99 18.81
N HIS A 125 -10.36 -4.40 17.75
CA HIS A 125 -10.91 -5.17 16.63
C HIS A 125 -11.42 -6.54 17.08
N ARG A 126 -10.65 -7.29 17.88
CA ARG A 126 -11.09 -8.60 18.41
C ARG A 126 -12.32 -8.47 19.32
N ALA A 127 -12.35 -7.43 20.14
CA ALA A 127 -13.52 -7.15 20.97
C ALA A 127 -14.75 -6.81 20.12
N LEU A 128 -14.57 -6.04 19.03
CA LEU A 128 -15.64 -5.75 18.08
C LEU A 128 -16.12 -7.01 17.35
N GLU A 129 -15.20 -7.87 16.89
CA GLU A 129 -15.53 -9.13 16.22
C GLU A 129 -16.38 -10.03 17.12
N ALA A 130 -16.01 -10.18 18.39
CA ALA A 130 -16.80 -10.92 19.37
C ALA A 130 -18.21 -10.33 19.55
N ARG A 131 -18.34 -9.00 19.61
CA ARG A 131 -19.64 -8.32 19.68
C ARG A 131 -20.48 -8.55 18.42
N TYR A 132 -19.86 -8.51 17.24
CA TYR A 132 -20.53 -8.82 15.99
C TYR A 132 -21.05 -10.25 15.95
N ARG A 133 -20.28 -11.23 16.42
CA ARG A 133 -20.74 -12.63 16.53
C ARG A 133 -21.93 -12.78 17.47
N GLY A 134 -21.86 -12.20 18.67
CA GLY A 134 -22.98 -12.23 19.61
C GLY A 134 -24.25 -11.55 19.07
N ALA A 135 -24.09 -10.47 18.30
CA ALA A 135 -25.22 -9.83 17.63
C ALA A 135 -25.84 -10.70 16.52
N LEU A 136 -25.04 -11.51 15.82
CA LEU A 136 -25.54 -12.46 14.84
C LEU A 136 -26.31 -13.62 15.47
N GLU A 137 -25.99 -14.01 16.71
CA GLU A 137 -26.78 -14.98 17.48
C GLU A 137 -28.18 -14.42 17.81
N ALA A 138 -28.25 -13.18 18.28
CA ALA A 138 -29.53 -12.50 18.54
C ALA A 138 -30.35 -12.26 17.26
N PHE A 139 -29.67 -11.91 16.16
CA PHE A 139 -30.27 -11.83 14.83
C PHE A 139 -30.91 -13.17 14.42
N ALA A 140 -30.21 -14.30 14.58
CA ALA A 140 -30.77 -15.61 14.28
C ALA A 140 -31.94 -15.98 15.21
N ALA A 141 -31.79 -15.75 16.52
CA ALA A 141 -32.80 -16.07 17.52
C ALA A 141 -34.10 -15.26 17.37
N SER A 142 -34.03 -14.08 16.76
CA SER A 142 -35.20 -13.24 16.46
C SER A 142 -35.92 -13.59 15.15
N GLY A 143 -35.48 -14.64 14.43
CA GLY A 143 -36.00 -14.98 13.11
C GLY A 143 -35.46 -14.05 12.01
N TYR A 144 -34.20 -13.62 12.15
CA TYR A 144 -33.50 -12.73 11.23
C TYR A 144 -34.06 -11.30 11.18
N ASP A 145 -34.47 -10.77 12.33
CA ASP A 145 -34.81 -9.34 12.46
C ASP A 145 -33.53 -8.49 12.52
N THR A 146 -33.33 -7.69 11.46
CA THR A 146 -32.21 -6.74 11.34
C THR A 146 -32.07 -5.82 12.55
N GLN A 147 -33.18 -5.35 13.14
CA GLN A 147 -33.14 -4.41 14.27
C GLN A 147 -32.65 -5.06 15.56
N ALA A 148 -33.02 -6.33 15.79
CA ALA A 148 -32.55 -7.09 16.95
C ALA A 148 -31.03 -7.27 16.92
N GLY A 149 -30.45 -7.51 15.74
CA GLY A 149 -29.00 -7.58 15.55
C GLY A 149 -28.30 -6.21 15.68
N ASP A 150 -28.80 -5.18 14.98
CA ASP A 150 -28.17 -3.85 14.95
C ASP A 150 -28.11 -3.17 16.33
N ALA A 151 -29.15 -3.33 17.14
CA ALA A 151 -29.26 -2.68 18.45
C ALA A 151 -28.09 -3.01 19.40
N LEU A 152 -27.49 -4.20 19.28
CA LEU A 152 -26.43 -4.68 20.16
C LEU A 152 -25.04 -4.09 19.85
N VAL A 153 -24.85 -3.59 18.62
CA VAL A 153 -23.54 -3.12 18.14
C VAL A 153 -23.56 -1.71 17.57
N ARG A 154 -24.65 -0.98 17.76
CA ARG A 154 -24.78 0.40 17.32
C ARG A 154 -23.62 1.27 17.84
N GLY A 155 -22.79 1.74 16.91
CA GLY A 155 -21.63 2.57 17.19
C GLY A 155 -20.44 1.83 17.84
N ALA A 156 -20.46 0.50 17.91
CA ALA A 156 -19.38 -0.30 18.48
C ALA A 156 -18.08 -0.17 17.68
N ASP A 157 -18.17 0.12 16.38
CA ASP A 157 -17.07 0.30 15.44
C ASP A 157 -16.36 1.66 15.54
N ARG A 158 -16.98 2.67 16.18
CA ARG A 158 -16.44 4.04 16.24
C ARG A 158 -15.08 4.14 16.92
N ALA A 159 -14.90 3.41 18.03
CA ALA A 159 -13.64 3.41 18.75
C ALA A 159 -12.51 2.78 17.92
N VAL A 160 -12.80 1.65 17.27
CA VAL A 160 -11.87 0.96 16.36
C VAL A 160 -11.48 1.87 15.20
N GLY A 161 -12.46 2.54 14.60
CA GLY A 161 -12.24 3.52 13.52
C GLY A 161 -11.33 4.66 13.95
N ALA A 162 -11.56 5.24 15.14
CA ALA A 162 -10.73 6.33 15.66
C ALA A 162 -9.26 5.91 15.88
N THR A 163 -9.02 4.72 16.44
CA THR A 163 -7.66 4.19 16.60
C THR A 163 -6.99 3.94 15.24
N LEU A 164 -7.77 3.45 14.27
CA LEU A 164 -7.28 3.18 12.93
C LEU A 164 -6.95 4.48 12.16
N ASP A 165 -7.75 5.52 12.32
CA ASP A 165 -7.46 6.86 11.76
C ASP A 165 -6.18 7.44 12.35
N ALA A 166 -5.97 7.31 13.66
CA ALA A 166 -4.72 7.71 14.31
C ALA A 166 -3.51 6.93 13.78
N LEU A 167 -3.67 5.63 13.51
CA LEU A 167 -2.62 4.79 12.92
C LEU A 167 -2.29 5.23 11.48
N ALA A 168 -3.30 5.55 10.67
CA ALA A 168 -3.11 6.03 9.30
C ALA A 168 -2.45 7.42 9.24
N ALA A 169 -2.85 8.33 10.14
CA ALA A 169 -2.22 9.63 10.29
C ALA A 169 -0.73 9.47 10.65
N ARG A 170 -0.43 8.61 11.62
CA ARG A 170 0.95 8.32 12.04
C ARG A 170 1.80 7.74 10.91
N ALA A 171 1.23 6.84 10.11
CA ALA A 171 1.92 6.26 8.96
C ALA A 171 2.19 7.30 7.86
N SER A 172 1.30 8.28 7.68
CA SER A 172 1.46 9.37 6.71
C SER A 172 2.54 10.36 7.13
N GLU A 173 2.55 10.81 8.39
CA GLU A 173 3.58 11.73 8.93
C GLU A 173 5.01 11.20 8.80
N ARG A 174 5.18 9.87 8.79
CA ARG A 174 6.49 9.23 8.65
C ARG A 174 6.93 9.03 7.21
N ALA A 175 5.99 9.09 6.25
CA ALA A 175 6.25 8.90 4.84
C ALA A 175 6.57 10.20 4.09
N GLU A 176 6.24 11.34 4.70
CA GLU A 176 6.65 12.70 4.28
C GLU A 176 8.04 13.06 4.81
#